data_AF-A0A7V4FZV2-F1
#
_entry.id   AF-A0A7V4FZV2-F1
#
_cell.length_a   1.000
_cell.length_b   1.000
_cell.length_c   1.000
_cell.angle_alpha   90.00
_cell.angle_beta   90.00
_cell.angle_gamma   90.00
#
_symmetry.space_group_name_H-M   'P 1'
#
loop_
_entity.id
_entity.type
_entity.pdbx_description
1 polymer ?
#
loop_
_entity_poly.entity_id
_entity_poly.type
_entity_poly.pdbx_seq_one_letter_code
_entity_poly.pdbx_strand_id
1 'polypeptide(L)'
;MPSSGSGTGSGGSSGGGSSSSGGFSGAGGSGGESTRVVDAGIPDAWVQPDLPPDTPPLTRGPTPQQPGVNFPFPQNRELSRCIYPKDYRNEDVQAAYEQWKRDTVTSDGARGFRRVKRPNEPGTLEPHSTVSEGIAYGMLIAVYMNDQALFDDLWQYEQQFLDSKTGLMHWYIKADGSGPAGTGPATDADED
;
A
#
# COMPACT_ATOMS: atom_id res chain seq x y z
N MET A 1 52.01 44.20 -43.31
CA MET A 1 52.43 42.78 -43.20
C MET A 1 51.75 42.18 -41.95
N PRO A 2 51.36 40.89 -42.00
CA PRO A 2 50.12 40.27 -41.45
C PRO A 2 50.20 40.01 -39.92
N SER A 3 49.20 39.56 -39.16
CA SER A 3 48.38 38.33 -39.27
C SER A 3 47.37 38.29 -38.09
N SER A 4 46.06 38.15 -38.32
CA SER A 4 45.22 36.92 -38.18
C SER A 4 44.71 36.57 -36.77
N GLY A 5 43.39 36.39 -36.64
CA GLY A 5 42.76 35.69 -35.50
C GLY A 5 41.25 35.91 -35.35
N SER A 6 40.47 35.39 -36.30
CA SER A 6 38.99 35.42 -36.34
C SER A 6 38.37 34.16 -35.72
N GLY A 7 37.12 34.22 -35.23
CA GLY A 7 36.36 33.02 -34.90
C GLY A 7 34.99 33.24 -34.28
N THR A 8 34.02 33.77 -35.04
CA THR A 8 32.57 33.63 -34.77
C THR A 8 31.96 32.75 -35.85
N GLY A 9 31.27 31.67 -35.45
CA GLY A 9 30.63 30.72 -36.36
C GLY A 9 29.14 30.56 -36.04
N SER A 10 28.33 30.82 -37.05
CA SER A 10 26.87 30.64 -37.11
C SER A 10 26.54 29.41 -37.98
N GLY A 11 25.41 28.77 -37.70
CA GLY A 11 24.55 28.16 -38.73
C GLY A 11 24.52 26.62 -38.82
N GLY A 12 23.31 26.07 -38.96
CA GLY A 12 23.09 24.72 -39.48
C GLY A 12 21.71 24.10 -39.15
N SER A 13 20.71 24.35 -39.99
CA SER A 13 19.51 23.51 -40.14
C SER A 13 19.74 22.46 -41.24
N SER A 14 19.15 21.27 -41.09
CA SER A 14 18.84 20.37 -42.21
C SER A 14 17.66 19.46 -41.85
N GLY A 15 16.78 19.19 -42.82
CA GLY A 15 15.61 18.33 -42.70
C GLY A 15 15.51 17.28 -43.83
N GLY A 16 14.44 16.48 -43.78
CA GLY A 16 13.97 15.49 -44.78
C GLY A 16 14.13 14.03 -44.31
N GLY A 17 13.21 13.07 -44.46
CA GLY A 17 11.85 13.00 -45.03
C GLY A 17 11.41 11.52 -45.22
N SER A 18 10.09 11.29 -45.31
CA SER A 18 9.34 10.14 -45.93
C SER A 18 8.94 8.85 -45.15
N SER A 19 7.61 8.76 -44.93
CA SER A 19 6.61 7.68 -45.20
C SER A 19 6.84 6.19 -44.89
N SER A 20 5.90 5.58 -44.16
CA SER A 20 5.18 4.36 -44.59
C SER A 20 3.86 4.14 -43.82
N SER A 21 2.90 3.53 -44.51
CA SER A 21 1.49 3.31 -44.14
C SER A 21 1.19 1.81 -43.98
N GLY A 22 0.28 1.46 -43.07
CA GLY A 22 -0.40 0.15 -42.94
C GLY A 22 -0.94 0.01 -41.52
N GLY A 23 -2.23 -0.12 -41.22
CA GLY A 23 -3.32 -0.76 -41.95
C GLY A 23 -3.66 -2.06 -41.24
N PHE A 24 -4.50 -2.03 -40.20
CA PHE A 24 -5.16 -3.23 -39.68
C PHE A 24 -6.67 -3.02 -39.63
N SER A 25 -7.30 -3.69 -40.58
CA SER A 25 -8.73 -3.88 -40.78
C SER A 25 -9.35 -4.67 -39.63
N GLY A 26 -10.53 -4.20 -39.19
CA GLY A 26 -11.41 -4.95 -38.31
C GLY A 26 -12.08 -6.13 -39.02
N ALA A 27 -12.30 -7.20 -38.27
CA ALA A 27 -13.26 -8.26 -38.59
C ALA A 27 -13.99 -8.62 -37.28
N GLY A 28 -15.32 -8.65 -37.35
CA GLY A 28 -16.21 -8.81 -36.21
C GLY A 28 -16.31 -10.22 -35.66
N GLY A 29 -16.93 -10.30 -34.48
CA GLY A 29 -17.33 -11.55 -33.83
C GLY A 29 -18.29 -11.25 -32.68
N SER A 30 -19.57 -11.41 -32.96
CA SER A 30 -20.69 -11.33 -32.02
C SER A 30 -20.68 -12.50 -31.03
N GLY A 31 -20.95 -12.24 -29.73
CA GLY A 31 -21.18 -13.29 -28.75
C GLY A 31 -21.43 -12.78 -27.32
N GLY A 32 -22.71 -12.51 -27.02
CA GLY A 32 -23.34 -12.50 -25.69
C GLY A 32 -22.52 -12.10 -24.46
N GLU A 33 -22.57 -10.82 -24.11
CA GLU A 33 -22.02 -10.33 -22.84
C GLU A 33 -23.03 -10.59 -21.71
N SER A 34 -22.67 -11.50 -20.82
CA SER A 34 -23.37 -11.72 -19.54
C SER A 34 -23.11 -10.51 -18.66
N THR A 35 -24.13 -9.65 -18.51
CA THR A 35 -24.17 -8.54 -17.56
C THR A 35 -23.69 -8.98 -16.17
N ARG A 36 -22.44 -8.62 -15.81
CA ARG A 36 -21.99 -8.59 -14.42
C ARG A 36 -22.48 -7.28 -13.81
N VAL A 37 -23.17 -7.41 -12.69
CA VAL A 37 -23.56 -6.29 -11.83
C VAL A 37 -22.26 -5.63 -11.35
N VAL A 38 -22.02 -4.40 -11.80
CA VAL A 38 -20.92 -3.57 -11.30
C VAL A 38 -21.28 -3.10 -9.88
N ASP A 39 -20.51 -3.54 -8.90
CA ASP A 39 -20.48 -2.92 -7.58
C ASP A 39 -19.76 -1.57 -7.72
N ALA A 40 -20.44 -0.50 -7.34
CA ALA A 40 -20.01 0.87 -7.60
C ALA A 40 -18.92 1.26 -6.59
N GLY A 41 -17.65 1.02 -6.92
CA GLY A 41 -16.56 1.53 -6.07
C GLY A 41 -15.12 1.20 -6.46
N ILE A 42 -14.86 0.27 -7.38
CA ILE A 42 -13.48 -0.06 -7.78
C ILE A 42 -13.13 0.72 -9.06
N PRO A 43 -12.08 1.57 -9.06
CA PRO A 43 -11.64 2.26 -10.28
C PRO A 43 -11.23 1.26 -11.36
N ASP A 44 -11.59 1.53 -12.62
CA ASP A 44 -11.32 0.68 -13.81
C ASP A 44 -9.84 0.29 -14.00
N ALA A 45 -8.91 1.00 -13.36
CA ALA A 45 -7.48 0.71 -13.38
C ALA A 45 -7.07 -0.57 -12.61
N TRP A 46 -7.98 -1.18 -11.84
CA TRP A 46 -7.69 -2.32 -10.95
C TRP A 46 -8.24 -3.66 -11.42
N VAL A 47 -8.93 -3.70 -12.57
CA VAL A 47 -9.32 -4.98 -13.22
C VAL A 47 -8.21 -5.37 -14.19
N GLN A 48 -7.29 -6.22 -13.75
CA GLN A 48 -6.38 -6.90 -14.69
C GLN A 48 -7.18 -7.92 -15.52
N PRO A 49 -6.88 -8.08 -16.83
CA PRO A 49 -7.57 -9.03 -17.68
C PRO A 49 -7.41 -10.46 -17.16
N ASP A 50 -8.44 -11.29 -17.35
CA ASP A 50 -8.42 -12.71 -17.00
C ASP A 50 -7.14 -13.37 -17.53
N LEU A 51 -6.43 -14.08 -16.66
CA LEU A 51 -5.22 -14.80 -17.04
C LEU A 51 -5.55 -15.83 -18.12
N PRO A 52 -4.65 -16.08 -19.09
CA PRO A 52 -4.85 -17.11 -20.10
C PRO A 52 -5.18 -18.47 -19.44
N PRO A 53 -6.05 -19.28 -20.06
CA PRO A 53 -6.54 -20.55 -19.49
C PRO A 53 -5.42 -21.57 -19.18
N ASP A 54 -4.22 -21.37 -19.71
CA ASP A 54 -3.04 -22.24 -19.54
C ASP A 54 -2.00 -21.68 -18.55
N THR A 55 -2.35 -20.67 -17.74
CA THR A 55 -1.45 -20.18 -16.69
C THR A 55 -1.29 -21.30 -15.64
N PRO A 56 -0.05 -21.75 -15.33
CA PRO A 56 0.18 -22.71 -14.27
C PRO A 56 -0.54 -22.24 -13.00
N PRO A 57 -1.21 -23.12 -12.25
CA PRO A 57 -1.87 -22.72 -11.02
C PRO A 57 -0.85 -21.95 -10.17
N LEU A 58 -1.21 -20.74 -9.75
CA LEU A 58 -0.38 -19.93 -8.85
C LEU A 58 0.11 -20.85 -7.74
N THR A 59 1.41 -20.86 -7.48
CA THR A 59 1.97 -21.69 -6.41
C THR A 59 1.41 -21.17 -5.09
N ARG A 60 0.31 -21.78 -4.62
CA ARG A 60 -0.39 -21.43 -3.37
C ARG A 60 0.38 -21.77 -2.11
N GLY A 61 1.64 -22.20 -2.24
CA GLY A 61 2.47 -22.57 -1.11
C GLY A 61 3.01 -21.34 -0.38
N PRO A 62 3.62 -21.56 0.79
CA PRO A 62 4.37 -20.50 1.46
C PRO A 62 5.53 -20.06 0.59
N THR A 63 5.70 -18.74 0.47
CA THR A 63 6.89 -18.16 -0.13
C THR A 63 8.12 -18.63 0.65
N PRO A 64 9.15 -19.21 -0.01
CA PRO A 64 10.36 -19.65 0.66
C PRO A 64 11.05 -18.51 1.42
N GLN A 65 11.73 -18.86 2.51
CA GLN A 65 12.49 -17.90 3.30
C GLN A 65 13.52 -17.17 2.43
N GLN A 66 13.77 -15.91 2.75
CA GLN A 66 14.81 -15.08 2.15
C GLN A 66 15.82 -14.69 3.23
N PRO A 67 17.07 -14.32 2.87
CA PRO A 67 18.04 -13.83 3.85
C PRO A 67 17.46 -12.67 4.67
N GLY A 68 17.34 -12.87 5.99
CA GLY A 68 16.76 -11.88 6.91
C GLY A 68 15.23 -11.89 7.02
N VAL A 69 14.51 -12.71 6.24
CA VAL A 69 13.04 -12.79 6.27
C VAL A 69 12.57 -14.24 6.29
N ASN A 70 12.12 -14.71 7.46
CA ASN A 70 11.72 -16.11 7.67
C ASN A 70 10.33 -16.46 7.12
N PHE A 71 9.44 -15.47 6.97
CA PHE A 71 8.05 -15.69 6.57
C PHE A 71 7.59 -14.61 5.57
N PRO A 72 8.21 -14.51 4.38
CA PRO A 72 7.83 -13.49 3.41
C PRO A 72 6.38 -13.68 2.95
N PHE A 73 5.67 -12.57 2.77
CA PHE A 73 4.37 -12.59 2.11
C PHE A 73 4.51 -13.04 0.65
N PRO A 74 3.57 -13.83 0.11
CA PRO A 74 2.47 -14.51 0.80
C PRO A 74 2.90 -15.85 1.41
N GLN A 75 2.36 -16.18 2.59
CA GLN A 75 2.58 -17.50 3.22
C GLN A 75 1.48 -18.52 2.91
N ASN A 76 0.27 -18.08 2.53
CA ASN A 76 -0.84 -18.93 2.07
C ASN A 76 -1.06 -20.20 2.89
N ARG A 77 -0.97 -20.09 4.23
CA ARG A 77 -1.15 -21.22 5.12
C ARG A 77 -2.63 -21.50 5.30
N GLU A 78 -3.07 -22.63 4.75
CA GLU A 78 -4.42 -23.12 4.92
C GLU A 78 -4.53 -24.08 6.11
N LEU A 79 -5.58 -23.93 6.92
CA LEU A 79 -5.91 -24.84 8.01
C LEU A 79 -6.97 -25.84 7.55
N SER A 80 -6.82 -27.11 7.93
CA SER A 80 -7.72 -28.21 7.52
C SER A 80 -9.18 -28.07 7.98
N ARG A 81 -9.47 -27.12 8.88
CA ARG A 81 -10.81 -26.83 9.42
C ARG A 81 -11.40 -25.53 8.88
N CYS A 82 -10.74 -24.89 7.91
CA CYS A 82 -11.18 -23.64 7.31
C CYS A 82 -11.55 -23.86 5.83
N ILE A 83 -12.46 -23.02 5.33
CA ILE A 83 -12.82 -22.96 3.92
C ILE A 83 -12.24 -21.66 3.36
N TYR A 84 -11.47 -21.77 2.28
CA TYR A 84 -10.85 -20.64 1.61
C TYR A 84 -11.50 -20.41 0.24
N PRO A 85 -11.59 -19.16 -0.25
CA PRO A 85 -12.04 -18.90 -1.62
C PRO A 85 -11.16 -19.65 -2.62
N LYS A 86 -11.75 -20.21 -3.69
CA LYS A 86 -10.95 -20.98 -4.67
C LYS A 86 -10.06 -20.11 -5.55
N ASP A 87 -10.50 -18.87 -5.77
CA ASP A 87 -9.90 -17.94 -6.73
C ASP A 87 -9.32 -16.70 -6.03
N TYR A 88 -8.86 -16.85 -4.77
CA TYR A 88 -8.18 -15.75 -4.08
C TYR A 88 -6.88 -15.37 -4.79
N ARG A 89 -6.54 -14.08 -4.74
CA ARG A 89 -5.32 -13.52 -5.32
C ARG A 89 -4.53 -12.77 -4.26
N ASN A 90 -3.23 -13.02 -4.18
CA ASN A 90 -2.36 -12.31 -3.23
C ASN A 90 -2.22 -10.84 -3.61
N GLU A 91 -2.39 -10.53 -4.88
CA GLU A 91 -2.38 -9.18 -5.44
C GLU A 91 -3.52 -8.33 -4.88
N ASP A 92 -4.67 -8.94 -4.58
CA ASP A 92 -5.81 -8.23 -3.98
C ASP A 92 -5.46 -7.76 -2.55
N VAL A 93 -4.74 -8.59 -1.78
CA VAL A 93 -4.23 -8.24 -0.44
C VAL A 93 -3.15 -7.16 -0.53
N GLN A 94 -2.22 -7.25 -1.49
CA GLN A 94 -1.22 -6.20 -1.72
C GLN A 94 -1.87 -4.87 -2.09
N ALA A 95 -2.88 -4.88 -2.97
CA ALA A 95 -3.61 -3.68 -3.34
C ALA A 95 -4.35 -3.07 -2.13
N ALA A 96 -4.99 -3.91 -1.31
CA ALA A 96 -5.64 -3.48 -0.08
C ALA A 96 -4.64 -2.87 0.93
N TYR A 97 -3.46 -3.47 1.10
CA TYR A 97 -2.41 -2.95 1.97
C TYR A 97 -1.93 -1.56 1.52
N GLU A 98 -1.65 -1.39 0.22
CA GLU A 98 -1.22 -0.10 -0.31
C GLU A 98 -2.31 0.96 -0.21
N GLN A 99 -3.58 0.58 -0.38
CA GLN A 99 -4.71 1.49 -0.16
C GLN A 99 -4.82 1.89 1.31
N TRP A 100 -4.78 0.93 2.23
CA TRP A 100 -4.79 1.18 3.67
C TRP A 100 -3.67 2.14 4.09
N LYS A 101 -2.44 1.93 3.60
CA LYS A 101 -1.32 2.85 3.89
C LYS A 101 -1.61 4.26 3.41
N ARG A 102 -2.08 4.43 2.17
CA ARG A 102 -2.41 5.76 1.62
C ARG A 102 -3.48 6.48 2.45
N ASP A 103 -4.48 5.76 2.90
CA ASP A 103 -5.63 6.35 3.57
C ASP A 103 -5.35 6.65 5.05
N THR A 104 -4.57 5.78 5.70
CA THR A 104 -4.48 5.75 7.16
C THR A 104 -3.09 6.05 7.71
N VAL A 105 -2.01 5.77 6.98
CA VAL A 105 -0.65 6.01 7.50
C VAL A 105 -0.23 7.44 7.21
N THR A 106 0.25 8.15 8.23
CA THR A 106 0.74 9.53 8.08
C THR A 106 1.96 9.80 8.96
N SER A 107 2.79 10.75 8.56
CA SER A 107 3.85 11.33 9.40
C SER A 107 3.36 12.56 10.19
N ASP A 108 2.20 13.10 9.86
CA ASP A 108 1.64 14.27 10.57
C ASP A 108 1.35 13.92 12.03
N GLY A 109 1.80 14.74 12.97
CA GLY A 109 1.63 14.46 14.40
C GLY A 109 2.34 13.19 14.88
N ALA A 110 3.23 12.60 14.08
CA ALA A 110 3.91 11.33 14.40
C ALA A 110 5.28 11.51 15.09
N ARG A 111 5.65 12.73 15.47
CA ARG A 111 6.90 13.05 16.21
C ARG A 111 8.19 12.52 15.55
N GLY A 112 8.23 12.54 14.22
CA GLY A 112 9.38 12.06 13.44
C GLY A 112 9.25 10.63 12.92
N PHE A 113 8.15 9.94 13.22
CA PHE A 113 7.85 8.59 12.75
C PHE A 113 6.63 8.58 11.81
N ARG A 114 5.90 7.47 11.79
CA ARG A 114 4.58 7.32 11.17
C ARG A 114 3.57 6.80 12.20
N ARG A 115 2.30 7.13 12.00
CA ARG A 115 1.17 6.66 12.82
C ARG A 115 -0.02 6.27 11.94
N VAL A 116 -0.93 5.49 12.51
CA VAL A 116 -2.23 5.19 11.90
C VAL A 116 -3.23 6.24 12.36
N LYS A 117 -3.72 7.06 11.43
CA LYS A 117 -4.79 8.04 11.64
C LYS A 117 -6.15 7.41 11.35
N ARG A 118 -7.19 7.94 11.97
CA ARG A 118 -8.59 7.57 11.73
C ARG A 118 -9.26 8.62 10.83
N PRO A 119 -9.30 8.43 9.50
CA PRO A 119 -9.77 9.48 8.58
C PRO A 119 -11.29 9.65 8.53
N ASN A 120 -12.07 8.58 8.73
CA ASN A 120 -13.51 8.55 8.45
C ASN A 120 -14.32 7.98 9.61
N GLU A 121 -13.95 8.27 10.85
CA GLU A 121 -14.65 7.71 12.00
C GLU A 121 -15.93 8.48 12.35
N PRO A 122 -17.11 7.83 12.42
CA PRO A 122 -18.27 8.41 13.07
C PRO A 122 -18.07 8.47 14.59
N GLY A 123 -18.28 9.63 15.22
CA GLY A 123 -18.23 9.74 16.68
C GLY A 123 -17.86 11.12 17.20
N THR A 124 -17.48 11.17 18.48
CA THR A 124 -17.11 12.41 19.20
C THR A 124 -15.61 12.62 19.35
N LEU A 125 -14.78 11.68 18.86
CA LEU A 125 -13.33 11.82 18.89
C LEU A 125 -12.85 12.76 17.79
N GLU A 126 -11.67 13.34 17.99
CA GLU A 126 -11.07 14.26 17.03
C GLU A 126 -10.82 13.56 15.69
N PRO A 127 -11.16 14.18 14.54
CA PRO A 127 -10.82 13.65 13.22
C PRO A 127 -9.31 13.45 13.06
N HIS A 128 -8.90 12.38 12.36
CA HIS A 128 -7.49 12.05 12.12
C HIS A 128 -6.65 11.83 13.38
N SER A 129 -7.27 11.62 14.53
CA SER A 129 -6.60 11.17 15.73
C SER A 129 -6.03 9.76 15.57
N THR A 130 -5.29 9.30 16.59
CA THR A 130 -4.80 7.92 16.68
C THR A 130 -5.34 7.26 17.95
N VAL A 131 -5.62 5.97 17.86
CA VAL A 131 -5.85 5.11 19.02
C VAL A 131 -4.82 3.99 19.04
N SER A 132 -4.55 3.41 20.21
CA SER A 132 -3.57 2.32 20.34
C SER A 132 -3.96 1.11 19.48
N GLU A 133 -5.25 0.77 19.39
CA GLU A 133 -5.80 -0.31 18.55
C GLU A 133 -5.32 -0.18 17.09
N GLY A 134 -5.42 1.02 16.52
CA GLY A 134 -4.96 1.28 15.15
C GLY A 134 -3.45 1.14 14.97
N ILE A 135 -2.66 1.44 16.00
CA ILE A 135 -1.20 1.25 15.97
C ILE A 135 -0.86 -0.24 16.00
N ALA A 136 -1.48 -1.00 16.90
CA ALA A 136 -1.26 -2.45 17.03
C ALA A 136 -1.67 -3.20 15.74
N TYR A 137 -2.86 -2.89 15.20
CA TYR A 137 -3.28 -3.40 13.89
C TYR A 137 -2.28 -3.03 12.79
N GLY A 138 -1.79 -1.79 12.78
CA GLY A 138 -0.78 -1.35 11.82
C GLY A 138 0.52 -2.14 11.91
N MET A 139 0.99 -2.44 13.13
CA MET A 139 2.18 -3.25 13.37
C MET A 139 1.97 -4.70 12.88
N LEU A 140 0.84 -5.32 13.23
CA LEU A 140 0.48 -6.66 12.74
C LEU A 140 0.43 -6.72 11.21
N ILE A 141 -0.26 -5.77 10.57
CA ILE A 141 -0.34 -5.71 9.11
C ILE A 141 1.05 -5.52 8.51
N ALA A 142 1.87 -4.61 9.05
CA ALA A 142 3.21 -4.33 8.54
C ALA A 142 4.12 -5.56 8.62
N VAL A 143 4.12 -6.30 9.72
CA VAL A 143 4.94 -7.53 9.85
C VAL A 143 4.44 -8.63 8.91
N TYR A 144 3.13 -8.80 8.73
CA TYR A 144 2.56 -9.75 7.77
C TYR A 144 2.93 -9.42 6.33
N MET A 145 3.07 -8.15 6.00
CA MET A 145 3.43 -7.66 4.66
C MET A 145 4.95 -7.49 4.47
N ASN A 146 5.77 -7.90 5.45
CA ASN A 146 7.22 -7.75 5.43
C ASN A 146 7.68 -6.28 5.24
N ASP A 147 6.98 -5.33 5.87
CA ASP A 147 7.29 -3.90 5.85
C ASP A 147 7.93 -3.48 7.18
N GLN A 148 9.18 -3.87 7.37
CA GLN A 148 9.91 -3.60 8.61
C GLN A 148 10.03 -2.09 8.90
N ALA A 149 10.22 -1.27 7.88
CA ALA A 149 10.35 0.17 8.07
C ALA A 149 9.07 0.78 8.65
N LEU A 150 7.90 0.36 8.18
CA LEU A 150 6.63 0.81 8.77
C LEU A 150 6.44 0.25 10.17
N PHE A 151 6.75 -1.03 10.40
CA PHE A 151 6.68 -1.63 11.74
C PHE A 151 7.51 -0.83 12.75
N ASP A 152 8.78 -0.57 12.42
CA ASP A 152 9.71 0.16 13.29
C ASP A 152 9.21 1.58 13.58
N ASP A 153 8.67 2.29 12.58
CA ASP A 153 8.10 3.62 12.78
C ASP A 153 6.85 3.60 13.68
N LEU A 154 5.95 2.64 13.49
CA LEU A 154 4.74 2.51 14.31
C LEU A 154 5.07 2.16 15.75
N TRP A 155 6.02 1.24 15.96
CA TRP A 155 6.55 0.91 17.27
C TRP A 155 7.19 2.14 17.92
N GLN A 156 8.04 2.88 17.21
CA GLN A 156 8.67 4.06 17.78
C GLN A 156 7.68 5.17 18.11
N TYR A 157 6.58 5.27 17.35
CA TYR A 157 5.46 6.18 17.66
C TYR A 157 4.75 5.76 18.95
N GLU A 158 4.42 4.48 19.12
CA GLU A 158 3.83 3.91 20.34
C GLU A 158 4.62 4.33 21.59
N GLN A 159 5.94 4.19 21.50
CA GLN A 159 6.86 4.52 22.59
C GLN A 159 6.85 6.00 23.00
N GLN A 160 6.34 6.90 22.16
CA GLN A 160 6.21 8.32 22.50
C GLN A 160 5.04 8.62 23.44
N PHE A 161 4.15 7.66 23.68
CA PHE A 161 2.88 7.87 24.39
C PHE A 161 2.59 6.83 25.47
N LEU A 162 3.63 6.20 26.03
CA LEU A 162 3.49 5.29 27.16
C LEU A 162 2.94 5.98 28.41
N ASP A 163 2.00 5.31 29.08
CA ASP A 163 1.65 5.61 30.45
C ASP A 163 2.80 5.18 31.38
N SER A 164 3.39 6.15 32.08
CA SER A 164 4.46 5.92 33.05
C SER A 164 4.15 4.88 34.14
N LYS A 165 2.87 4.59 34.43
CA LYS A 165 2.49 3.61 35.47
C LYS A 165 2.46 2.18 34.95
N THR A 166 1.98 1.98 33.72
CA THR A 166 1.78 0.64 33.14
C THR A 166 2.90 0.27 32.18
N GLY A 167 3.59 1.25 31.60
CA GLY A 167 4.54 1.04 30.51
C GLY A 167 3.85 0.70 29.18
N LEU A 168 2.55 0.98 29.04
CA LEU A 168 1.73 0.69 27.87
C LEU A 168 1.20 2.00 27.25
N MET A 169 0.93 2.00 25.95
CA MET A 169 0.47 3.18 25.23
C MET A 169 -0.86 3.74 25.75
N HIS A 170 -0.98 5.06 25.85
CA HIS A 170 -2.28 5.70 26.03
C HIS A 170 -3.20 5.43 24.84
N TRP A 171 -4.44 5.01 25.13
CA TRP A 171 -5.36 4.51 24.12
C TRP A 171 -5.81 5.54 23.08
N TYR A 172 -5.74 6.85 23.37
CA TYR A 172 -6.23 7.90 22.48
C TYR A 172 -5.31 9.12 22.46
N ILE A 173 -4.72 9.37 21.28
CA ILE A 173 -3.77 10.44 21.01
C ILE A 173 -4.38 11.45 20.02
N LYS A 174 -4.19 12.75 20.30
CA LYS A 174 -4.65 13.84 19.43
C LYS A 174 -4.00 13.80 18.05
N ALA A 175 -4.70 14.33 17.05
CA ALA A 175 -4.25 14.30 15.66
C ALA A 175 -2.91 15.03 15.43
N ASP A 176 -2.64 16.09 16.20
CA ASP A 176 -1.42 16.88 16.12
C ASP A 176 -0.23 16.25 16.87
N GLY A 177 -0.43 15.15 17.60
CA GLY A 177 0.61 14.50 18.41
C GLY A 177 1.03 15.29 19.65
N SER A 178 0.25 16.30 20.06
CA SER A 178 0.56 17.12 21.25
C SER A 178 0.47 16.34 22.56
N GLY A 179 -0.27 15.22 22.58
CA GLY A 179 -0.35 14.32 23.72
C GLY A 179 -1.61 13.47 23.73
N PRO A 180 -1.80 12.65 24.77
CA PRO A 180 -3.02 11.87 24.96
C PRO A 180 -4.23 12.79 25.19
N ALA A 181 -5.34 12.44 24.55
CA ALA A 181 -6.67 12.98 24.86
C ALA A 181 -7.50 11.99 25.69
N GLY A 182 -7.16 10.69 25.65
CA GLY A 182 -7.63 9.67 26.57
C GLY A 182 -6.43 8.98 27.23
N THR A 183 -6.48 8.83 28.55
CA THR A 183 -5.38 8.25 29.36
C THR A 183 -5.64 6.80 29.71
N GLY A 184 -4.56 6.07 30.02
CA GLY A 184 -4.55 4.63 30.29
C GLY A 184 -4.49 3.77 29.01
N PRO A 185 -4.11 2.49 29.13
CA PRO A 185 -4.02 1.58 28.00
C PRO A 185 -5.36 0.95 27.63
N ALA A 186 -5.38 0.24 26.50
CA ALA A 186 -6.53 -0.51 26.01
C ALA A 186 -6.06 -1.93 25.64
N THR A 187 -6.61 -2.93 26.35
CA THR A 187 -6.09 -4.31 26.34
C THR A 187 -6.13 -4.97 24.97
N ASP A 188 -7.12 -4.64 24.14
CA ASP A 188 -7.19 -5.06 22.74
C ASP A 188 -5.93 -4.70 21.96
N ALA A 189 -5.41 -3.50 22.15
CA ALA A 189 -4.17 -3.05 21.50
C ALA A 189 -2.91 -3.66 22.13
N ASP A 190 -2.94 -3.92 23.45
CA ASP A 190 -1.77 -4.44 24.17
C ASP A 190 -1.54 -5.95 23.92
N GLU A 191 -2.59 -6.67 23.47
CA GLU A 191 -2.53 -8.10 23.13
C GLU A 191 -2.06 -8.37 21.68
N ASP A 192 -2.21 -7.38 20.79
CA ASP A 192 -1.85 -7.45 19.36
C ASP A 192 -0.36 -7.14 19.09
#